data_AF-A0A174VMA5-F1
#
_entry.id   AF-A0A174VMA5-F1
#
_cell.length_a   1.000
_cell.length_b   1.000
_cell.length_c   1.000
_cell.angle_alpha   90.00
_cell.angle_beta   90.00
_cell.angle_gamma   90.00
#
_symmetry.space_group_name_H-M   'P 1'
#
loop_
_entity.id
_entity.type
_entity.pdbx_description
1 polymer ?
#
loop_
_entity_poly.entity_id
_entity_poly.type
_entity_poly.pdbx_seq_one_letter_code
_entity_poly.pdbx_strand_id
1 'polypeptide(L)' 'MKKYKIKVIETLSKVVEVEAEDYVSAFEKVEDMVNCEDIILTADDFEGREFYPEVDYEN' A
#
# COMPACT_ATOMS: atom_id res chain seq x y z
N MET A 1 13.02 -13.93 -30.72
CA MET A 1 12.20 -13.89 -29.48
C MET A 1 11.54 -12.52 -29.38
N LYS A 2 10.34 -12.44 -28.81
CA LYS A 2 9.63 -11.17 -28.57
C LYS A 2 9.83 -10.74 -27.11
N LYS A 3 9.87 -9.44 -26.85
CA LYS A 3 9.90 -8.86 -25.50
C LYS A 3 8.50 -8.41 -25.12
N TYR A 4 8.14 -8.58 -23.85
CA TYR A 4 6.86 -8.16 -23.27
C TYR A 4 7.14 -7.37 -22.01
N LYS A 5 6.31 -6.35 -21.77
CA LYS A 5 6.31 -5.58 -20.54
C LYS A 5 5.06 -5.94 -19.73
N ILE A 6 5.24 -6.30 -18.46
CA ILE A 6 4.17 -6.70 -17.55
C ILE A 6 4.35 -5.90 -16.26
N LYS A 7 3.34 -5.13 -15.87
CA LYS A 7 3.29 -4.45 -14.58
C LYS A 7 2.94 -5.46 -13.50
N VAL A 8 3.71 -5.46 -12.43
CA VAL A 8 3.48 -6.26 -11.22
C VAL A 8 3.22 -5.29 -10.08
N ILE A 9 2.10 -5.47 -9.37
CA ILE A 9 1.73 -4.64 -8.22
C ILE A 9 1.65 -5.56 -7.00
N GLU A 10 2.22 -5.13 -5.88
CA GLU A 10 2.07 -5.78 -4.58
C GLU A 10 1.26 -4.89 -3.66
N THR A 11 0.37 -5.52 -2.89
CA THR A 11 -0.43 -4.88 -1.85
C THR A 11 0.08 -5.36 -0.50
N LEU A 12 0.45 -4.41 0.36
CA LEU A 12 0.79 -4.66 1.76
C LEU A 12 -0.35 -4.13 2.63
N SER A 13 -0.70 -4.86 3.69
CA SER A 13 -1.79 -4.51 4.59
C SER A 13 -1.50 -4.90 6.02
N LYS A 14 -1.81 -3.98 6.94
CA LYS A 14 -1.55 -4.13 8.37
C LYS A 14 -2.71 -3.53 9.17
N VAL A 15 -3.22 -4.29 10.14
CA VAL A 15 -4.22 -3.78 11.08
C VAL A 15 -3.51 -3.11 12.24
N VAL A 16 -3.90 -1.88 12.54
CA VAL A 16 -3.30 -1.04 13.58
C VAL A 16 -4.38 -0.67 14.59
N GLU A 17 -4.08 -0.83 15.86
CA GLU A 17 -4.94 -0.38 16.96
C GLU A 17 -4.41 0.95 17.52
N VAL A 18 -5.28 1.95 17.62
CA VAL A 18 -4.95 3.25 18.21
C VAL A 18 -6.08 3.73 19.12
N GLU A 19 -5.72 4.43 20.19
CA GLU A 19 -6.67 5.19 20.99
C GLU A 19 -6.86 6.59 20.38
N ALA A 20 -8.12 6.98 20.19
CA ALA A 20 -8.53 8.30 19.68
C ALA A 20 -9.96 8.63 20.16
N GLU A 21 -10.34 9.91 20.09
CA GLU A 21 -11.63 10.40 20.57
C GLU A 21 -12.80 10.00 19.65
N ASP A 22 -12.53 9.91 18.35
CA ASP A 22 -13.46 9.47 17.32
C ASP A 22 -12.73 8.81 16.14
N TYR A 23 -13.51 8.31 15.17
CA TYR A 23 -12.97 7.59 14.03
C TYR A 23 -12.18 8.47 13.05
N VAL A 24 -12.52 9.77 12.96
CA VAL A 24 -11.79 10.71 12.08
C VAL A 24 -10.40 10.93 12.66
N SER A 25 -10.33 11.22 13.95
CA SER A 25 -9.08 11.39 14.70
C SER A 25 -8.23 10.10 14.68
N ALA A 26 -8.86 8.93 14.74
CA ALA A 26 -8.17 7.64 14.61
C ALA A 26 -7.51 7.49 13.23
N PHE A 27 -8.22 7.85 12.16
CA PHE A 27 -7.71 7.76 10.80
C PHE A 27 -6.54 8.72 10.56
N GLU A 28 -6.71 9.99 10.93
CA GLU A 28 -5.66 11.03 10.82
C GLU A 28 -4.40 10.61 11.59
N LYS A 29 -4.57 10.06 12.80
CA LYS A 29 -3.44 9.57 13.61
C LYS A 29 -2.69 8.42 12.94
N VAL A 30 -3.41 7.45 12.36
CA VAL A 30 -2.77 6.32 11.66
C VAL A 30 -2.06 6.80 10.39
N GLU A 31 -2.67 7.73 9.65
CA GLU A 31 -2.07 8.35 8.47
C GLU A 31 -0.76 9.08 8.84
N ASP A 32 -0.77 9.89 9.90
CA ASP A 32 0.42 10.56 10.41
C ASP A 32 1.51 9.58 10.84
N MET A 33 1.14 8.50 11.54
CA MET A 33 2.10 7.45 11.95
C MET A 33 2.74 6.74 10.74
N VAL A 34 2.01 6.54 9.64
CA VAL A 34 2.57 5.99 8.41
C VAL A 34 3.48 7.02 7.73
N ASN A 35 3.05 8.28 7.63
CA ASN A 35 3.81 9.36 7.00
C ASN A 35 5.11 9.71 7.76
N CYS A 36 5.11 9.53 9.08
CA CYS A 36 6.28 9.75 9.93
C CYS A 36 7.13 8.49 10.14
N GLU A 37 6.83 7.39 9.45
CA GLU A 37 7.53 6.10 9.54
C GLU A 37 7.45 5.42 10.93
N ASP A 38 6.52 5.84 11.80
CA ASP A 38 6.22 5.14 13.07
C ASP A 38 5.55 3.78 12.80
N ILE A 39 4.79 3.67 11.72
CA ILE A 39 4.22 2.42 11.20
C ILE A 39 4.80 2.16 9.82
N ILE A 40 5.62 1.13 9.73
CA ILE A 40 6.19 0.65 8.47
C ILE A 40 5.52 -0.67 8.12
N LEU A 41 5.01 -0.75 6.88
CA LEU A 41 4.60 -2.00 6.26
C LEU A 41 5.81 -2.61 5.56
N THR A 42 6.03 -3.88 5.82
CA THR A 42 7.20 -4.64 5.36
C THR A 42 6.74 -5.81 4.50
N ALA A 43 7.70 -6.61 4.03
CA ALA A 43 7.40 -7.83 3.30
C ALA A 43 6.54 -8.83 4.11
N ASP A 44 6.58 -8.77 5.44
CA ASP A 44 5.75 -9.64 6.30
C ASP A 44 4.26 -9.24 6.27
N ASP A 45 3.95 -8.02 5.85
CA ASP A 45 2.59 -7.49 5.72
C ASP A 45 1.99 -7.76 4.32
N PHE A 46 2.56 -8.68 3.55
CA PHE A 46 2.10 -9.00 2.20
C PHE A 46 0.68 -9.57 2.16
N GLU A 47 -0.21 -8.91 1.42
CA GLU A 47 -1.60 -9.33 1.26
C GLU A 47 -1.85 -9.97 -0.12
N GLY A 48 -1.21 -9.46 -1.18
CA GLY A 48 -1.47 -9.95 -2.52
C GLY A 48 -0.59 -9.36 -3.62
N ARG A 49 -0.67 -9.98 -4.80
CA ARG A 49 0.05 -9.55 -6.00
C ARG A 49 -0.82 -9.69 -7.24
N GLU A 50 -0.76 -8.67 -8.10
CA GLU A 50 -1.54 -8.59 -9.32
C GLU A 50 -0.63 -8.33 -10.54
N PHE A 51 -1.07 -8.81 -11.71
CA PHE A 51 -0.32 -8.75 -12.95
C PHE A 51 -1.14 -8.09 -14.04
N TYR A 52 -0.57 -7.08 -14.68
CA TYR A 52 -1.23 -6.32 -15.73
C TYR A 52 -0.32 -6.22 -16.96
N PRO A 53 -0.86 -6.27 -18.19
CA PRO A 53 -0.08 -5.82 -19.34
C PRO A 53 0.31 -4.36 -19.11
N GLU A 54 1.58 -3.99 -19.35
CA GLU A 54 1.97 -2.58 -19.36
C GLU A 54 1.42 -1.96 -20.65
N VAL A 55 0.20 -1.43 -20.56
CA VAL A 55 -0.37 -0.60 -21.62
C VAL A 55 0.20 0.81 -21.45
N ASP A 56 1.12 1.17 -22.34
CA ASP A 56 1.59 2.55 -22.50
C ASP A 56 0.39 3.42 -22.91
N TYR A 57 -0.28 4.06 -21.94
CA TYR A 57 -1.17 5.18 -22.23
C TYR A 57 -0.29 6.41 -22.43
N GLU A 58 0.33 6.53 -23.60
CA GLU A 58 0.91 7.80 -24.04
C GLU A 58 -0.23 8.82 -24.12
N ASN A 59 -0.26 9.77 -23.17
CA ASN A 59 -1.01 11.03 -23.28
C ASN A 59 -0.07 12.13 -23.74
#